data_AF-G2QH52-F1
#
_entry.id   AF-G2QH52-F1
#
_cell.length_a   1.000
_cell.length_b   1.000
_cell.length_c   1.000
_cell.angle_alpha   90.00
_cell.angle_beta   90.00
_cell.angle_gamma   90.00
#
_symmetry.space_group_name_H-M   'P 1'
#
loop_
_entity.id
_entity.type
_entity.pdbx_description
1 polymer ?
#
loop_
_entity_poly.entity_id
_entity_poly.type
_entity_poly.pdbx_seq_one_letter_code
_entity_poly.pdbx_strand_id
1 'polypeptide(L)' 'FTVYYLDNILIFSKMIDKHQKYIKVMLDVLYIYKLLVNKEKSEFYVRKTVFL' A
#
# COMPACT_ATOMS: atom_id res chain seq x y z
N PHE A 1 -3.49 -5.95 -7.96
CA PHE A 1 -2.49 -5.25 -8.77
C PHE A 1 -2.00 -4.04 -7.99
N THR A 2 -0.78 -3.57 -8.26
CA THR A 2 -0.18 -2.41 -7.59
C THR A 2 -0.01 -1.29 -8.61
N VAL A 3 -0.42 -0.08 -8.25
CA VAL A 3 -0.25 1.12 -9.08
C VAL A 3 0.65 2.09 -8.32
N TYR A 4 1.61 2.68 -9.03
CA TYR A 4 2.53 3.68 -8.50
C TYR A 4 2.29 4.99 -9.22
N TYR A 5 2.09 6.06 -8.46
CA TYR A 5 1.94 7.41 -9.01
C TYR A 5 2.68 8.42 -8.15
N LEU A 6 3.82 8.91 -8.65
CA LEU A 6 4.76 9.74 -7.89
C LEU A 6 5.11 9.08 -6.55
N ASP A 7 4.72 9.68 -5.44
CA ASP A 7 4.98 9.20 -4.08
C ASP A 7 3.86 8.31 -3.53
N ASN A 8 2.76 8.12 -4.27
CA ASN A 8 1.60 7.37 -3.83
C ASN A 8 1.62 5.93 -4.38
N ILE A 9 1.36 4.97 -3.49
CA ILE A 9 1.27 3.54 -3.81
C ILE A 9 -0.15 3.07 -3.53
N LEU A 10 -0.83 2.54 -4.56
CA LEU A 10 -2.12 1.87 -4.41
C LEU A 10 -1.93 0.36 -4.51
N ILE A 11 -2.36 -0.35 -3.46
CA ILE A 11 -2.36 -1.82 -3.44
C ILE A 11 -3.81 -2.28 -3.48
N PHE A 12 -4.21 -2.93 -4.59
CA PHE A 12 -5.53 -3.55 -4.70
C PHE A 12 -5.43 -5.07 -4.74
N SER A 13 -6.26 -5.74 -3.94
CA SER A 13 -6.42 -7.20 -3.97
C SER A 13 -7.89 -7.56 -3.78
N LYS A 14 -8.34 -8.60 -4.50
CA LYS A 14 -9.70 -9.14 -4.36
C LYS A 14 -9.91 -9.92 -3.06
N MET A 15 -8.84 -10.50 -2.50
CA MET A 15 -8.88 -11.31 -1.27
C MET A 15 -8.05 -10.64 -0.17
N ILE A 16 -8.58 -10.66 1.06
CA ILE A 16 -7.95 -10.05 2.22
C ILE A 16 -6.63 -10.74 2.60
N ASP A 17 -6.56 -12.07 2.52
CA ASP A 17 -5.34 -12.82 2.86
C ASP A 17 -4.18 -12.47 1.93
N LYS A 18 -4.48 -12.36 0.63
CA LYS A 18 -3.50 -11.89 -0.37
C LYS A 18 -3.13 -10.43 -0.10
N HIS A 19 -4.11 -9.59 0.24
CA HIS A 19 -3.89 -8.18 0.52
C HIS A 19 -2.91 -7.98 1.69
N GLN A 20 -3.09 -8.70 2.79
CA GLN A 20 -2.22 -8.66 3.95
C GLN A 20 -0.79 -9.08 3.60
N LYS A 21 -0.63 -10.15 2.81
CA LYS A 21 0.70 -10.59 2.34
C LYS A 21 1.38 -9.53 1.47
N TYR A 22 0.63 -8.89 0.56
CA TYR A 22 1.17 -7.82 -0.28
C TYR A 22 1.56 -6.58 0.53
N ILE A 23 0.73 -6.15 1.49
CA ILE A 23 1.05 -5.03 2.38
C ILE A 23 2.34 -5.32 3.14
N LYS A 24 2.47 -6.52 3.72
CA LYS A 24 3.68 -6.91 4.47
C LYS A 24 4.94 -6.79 3.60
N VAL A 25 4.91 -7.40 2.41
CA VAL A 25 6.06 -7.34 1.47
C VAL A 25 6.38 -5.89 1.07
N MET A 26 5.36 -5.06 0.83
CA MET A 26 5.58 -3.65 0.49
C MET A 26 6.18 -2.85 1.64
N LEU A 27 5.72 -3.07 2.87
CA LEU A 27 6.30 -2.43 4.05
C LEU A 27 7.75 -2.87 4.27
N ASP A 28 8.06 -4.16 4.06
CA ASP A 28 9.42 -4.68 4.15
C ASP A 28 10.34 -4.03 3.10
N VAL A 29 9.85 -3.87 1.87
CA VAL A 29 10.58 -3.17 0.79
C VAL A 29 10.81 -1.70 1.16
N LEU A 30 9.77 -0.98 1.59
CA LEU A 30 9.88 0.42 2.00
C LEU A 30 10.90 0.58 3.15
N TYR A 31 10.91 -0.36 4.10
CA TYR A 31 11.87 -0.40 5.18
C TYR A 31 13.31 -0.58 4.69
N ILE A 32 13.55 -1.51 3.76
CA ILE A 32 14.88 -1.73 3.15
C ILE A 32 15.41 -0.46 2.47
N TYR A 33 14.53 0.26 1.77
CA TYR A 33 14.89 1.51 1.10
C TYR A 33 14.87 2.75 2.01
N LYS A 34 14.65 2.57 3.33
CA LYS A 34 14.54 3.66 4.33
C LYS A 34 13.48 4.71 3.97
N LEU A 35 12.42 4.30 3.29
CA LEU A 35 11.29 5.15 2.95
C LEU A 35 10.28 5.16 4.10
N LEU A 36 9.71 6.34 4.37
CA LEU A 36 8.72 6.51 5.43
C LEU A 36 7.32 6.48 4.84
N VAL A 37 6.43 5.73 5.50
CA VAL A 37 5.00 5.75 5.22
C VAL A 37 4.36 6.85 6.06
N ASN A 38 3.70 7.81 5.41
CA ASN A 38 2.93 8.82 6.09
C ASN A 38 1.61 8.22 6.60
N LYS A 39 1.55 7.85 7.88
CA LYS A 39 0.35 7.24 8.49
C LYS A 39 -0.88 8.15 8.48
N GLU A 40 -0.71 9.47 8.51
CA GLU A 40 -1.83 10.42 8.48
C GLU A 40 -2.48 10.50 7.10
N LYS A 41 -1.69 10.30 6.03
CA LYS A 41 -2.16 10.31 4.64
C LYS A 41 -2.45 8.92 4.06
N SER A 42 -2.11 7.86 4.79
CA SER A 42 -2.25 6.48 4.30
C SER A 42 -3.56 5.86 4.75
N GLU A 43 -4.35 5.39 3.80
CA GLU A 43 -5.56 4.61 4.07
C GLU A 43 -5.27 3.12 3.95
N PHE A 44 -5.60 2.34 4.98
CA PHE A 44 -5.45 0.88 4.98
C PHE A 44 -6.81 0.20 5.12
N TYR A 45 -6.96 -0.98 4.51
CA TYR A 45 -8.16 -1.82 4.63
C TYR A 45 -9.48 -1.16 4.19
N VAL A 46 -9.41 -0.13 3.34
CA VAL A 46 -10.57 0.53 2.76
C VAL A 46 -11.10 -0.26 1.54
N ARG A 47 -12.42 -0.45 1.48
CA ARG A 47 -13.08 -1.13 0.34
C ARG A 47 -13.16 -0.25 -0.91
N LYS A 48 -13.15 1.07 -0.72
CA LYS A 48 -13.17 2.08 -1.77
C LYS A 48 -12.34 3.26 -1.29
N THR A 49 -11.44 3.71 -2.14
CA THR A 49 -10.66 4.94 -1.96
C THR A 49 -10.61 5.67 -3.30
N VAL A 50 -10.30 6.96 -3.28
CA VAL A 50 -10.07 7.76 -4.49
C VAL A 50 -8.56 7.88 -4.66
N PHE A 51 -8.03 7.39 -5.78
CA PHE A 51 -6.61 7.43 -6.08
C PHE A 51 -6.37 8.28 -7.33
N LEU A 52 -5.97 9.54 -7.13
CA LEU A 52 -5.58 10.53 -8.16
C LEU A 52 -4.61 11.55 -7.54
#